data_AF-A0AAU2BZT2-F1
#
_entry.id   AF-A0AAU2BZT2-F1
#
_cell.length_a   1.000
_cell.length_b   1.000
_cell.length_c   1.000
_cell.angle_alpha   90.00
_cell.angle_beta   90.00
_cell.angle_gamma   90.00
#
_symmetry.space_group_name_H-M   'P 1'
#
loop_
_entity.id
_entity.type
_entity.pdbx_description
1 polymer ?
#
loop_
_entity_poly.entity_id
_entity_poly.type
_entity_poly.pdbx_seq_one_letter_code
_entity_poly.pdbx_strand_id
1 'polypeptide(L)'
;MESRESEQDVILRALTPVVDGIAATFGPVCEVVLHDYRRPERSVVAVAGSVTGRTVGGAMSEIGMRVLARGDDAVDELNYVTRTGAGRLVKSSTMVLRDSTGAVFGALCVNVDVTEVDRVQGLLAALAGAAGGRAEAPVTTFGDDIDSVVDALLDDRLRRQGQTWAGLDRSRRLTLFRSLDERGVFAVRRAIEQVAARLGISRASAYSYLSQARATDGTGVDGTAGTGTAGADDDNPEGAHP
;
A
#
# COMPACT_ATOMS: atom_id res chain seq x y z
N MET A 1 25.33 -10.47 29.13
CA MET A 1 24.13 -11.23 28.76
C MET A 1 23.83 -10.87 27.32
N GLU A 2 24.43 -11.59 26.37
CA GLU A 2 24.17 -11.37 24.94
C GLU A 2 22.68 -11.60 24.71
N SER A 3 21.98 -10.58 24.21
CA SER A 3 20.60 -10.73 23.78
C SER A 3 20.57 -11.76 22.67
N ARG A 4 19.85 -12.88 22.87
CA ARG A 4 19.52 -13.80 21.78
C ARG A 4 18.91 -12.98 20.65
N GLU A 5 19.55 -13.05 19.49
CA GLU A 5 19.07 -12.42 18.27
C GLU A 5 17.67 -12.97 17.93
N SER A 6 16.73 -12.09 17.58
CA SER A 6 15.37 -12.52 17.27
C SER A 6 15.33 -13.25 15.94
N GLU A 7 14.36 -14.15 15.75
CA GLU A 7 14.15 -14.86 14.47
C GLU A 7 14.08 -13.88 13.29
N GLN A 8 13.36 -12.76 13.48
CA GLN A 8 13.20 -11.69 12.52
C GLN A 8 14.56 -11.08 12.12
N ASP A 9 15.47 -10.85 13.08
CA ASP A 9 16.82 -10.33 12.81
C ASP A 9 17.67 -11.33 12.01
N VAL A 10 17.53 -12.64 12.30
CA VAL A 10 18.19 -13.71 11.56
C VAL A 10 17.74 -13.72 10.09
N ILE A 11 16.43 -13.59 9.84
CA ILE A 11 15.86 -13.53 8.48
C ILE A 11 16.39 -12.31 7.72
N LEU A 12 16.38 -11.11 8.35
CA LEU A 12 16.88 -9.89 7.71
C LEU A 12 18.37 -10.01 7.35
N ARG A 13 19.18 -10.57 8.25
CA ARG A 13 20.60 -10.82 7.98
C ARG A 13 20.79 -11.80 6.82
N ALA A 14 20.01 -12.87 6.76
CA ALA A 14 20.08 -13.85 5.67
C ALA A 14 19.70 -13.25 4.31
N LEU A 15 18.76 -12.31 4.28
CA LEU A 15 18.31 -11.64 3.06
C LEU A 15 19.23 -10.51 2.59
N THR A 16 20.08 -9.96 3.47
CA THR A 16 21.01 -8.87 3.11
C THR A 16 21.87 -9.19 1.88
N PRO A 17 22.60 -10.33 1.79
CA PRO A 17 23.35 -10.66 0.57
C PRO A 17 22.47 -10.95 -0.66
N VAL A 18 21.20 -11.31 -0.46
CA VAL A 18 20.24 -11.52 -1.56
C VAL A 18 19.89 -10.19 -2.22
N VAL A 19 19.79 -9.11 -1.43
CA VAL A 19 19.58 -7.74 -1.94
C VAL A 19 20.66 -7.37 -2.95
N ASP A 20 21.93 -7.53 -2.56
CA ASP A 20 23.08 -7.24 -3.42
C ASP A 20 23.12 -8.16 -4.64
N GLY A 21 22.89 -9.45 -4.45
CA GLY A 21 22.94 -10.45 -5.53
C GLY A 21 21.90 -10.20 -6.63
N ILE A 22 20.66 -9.88 -6.26
CA ILE A 22 19.59 -9.58 -7.23
C ILE A 22 19.90 -8.28 -7.97
N ALA A 23 20.27 -7.21 -7.25
CA ALA A 23 20.61 -5.93 -7.88
C ALA A 23 21.80 -6.08 -8.85
N ALA A 24 22.85 -6.82 -8.45
CA ALA A 24 23.99 -7.11 -9.32
C ALA A 24 23.60 -7.92 -10.57
N THR A 25 22.63 -8.84 -10.46
CA THR A 25 22.16 -9.67 -11.57
C THR A 25 21.47 -8.84 -12.66
N PHE A 26 20.62 -7.89 -12.28
CA PHE A 26 19.88 -7.05 -13.22
C PHE A 26 20.60 -5.74 -13.57
N GLY A 27 21.62 -5.37 -12.82
CA GLY A 27 22.45 -4.20 -13.07
C GLY A 27 21.73 -2.88 -12.78
N PRO A 28 22.08 -1.79 -13.50
CA PRO A 28 21.72 -0.42 -13.11
C PRO A 28 20.22 -0.10 -13.19
N VAL A 29 19.44 -0.94 -13.85
CA VAL A 29 17.98 -0.77 -13.96
C VAL A 29 17.24 -1.38 -12.77
N CYS A 30 17.92 -2.04 -11.84
CA CYS A 30 17.31 -2.70 -10.70
C CYS A 30 17.69 -2.04 -9.39
N GLU A 31 16.71 -1.98 -8.49
CA GLU A 31 16.89 -1.66 -7.09
C GLU A 31 16.17 -2.71 -6.25
N VAL A 32 16.82 -3.15 -5.19
CA VAL A 32 16.26 -4.11 -4.24
C VAL A 32 16.29 -3.48 -2.86
N VAL A 33 15.18 -3.53 -2.14
CA VAL A 33 15.01 -2.87 -0.85
C VAL A 33 14.50 -3.88 0.16
N LEU A 34 15.21 -4.02 1.27
CA LEU A 34 14.79 -4.85 2.40
C LEU A 34 14.24 -3.95 3.51
N HIS A 35 13.05 -4.28 3.98
CA HIS A 35 12.32 -3.51 4.98
C HIS A 35 12.13 -4.29 6.29
N ASP A 36 12.30 -3.58 7.41
CA ASP A 36 11.88 -3.95 8.76
C ASP A 36 10.75 -3.01 9.21
N TYR A 37 9.51 -3.50 9.21
CA TYR A 37 8.34 -2.70 9.58
C TYR A 37 8.10 -2.61 11.09
N ARG A 38 8.93 -3.25 11.92
CA ARG A 38 8.93 -3.00 13.38
C ARG A 38 9.38 -1.58 13.71
N ARG A 39 10.04 -0.91 12.75
CA ARG A 39 10.46 0.50 12.81
C ARG A 39 10.01 1.25 11.55
N PRO A 40 8.71 1.55 11.39
CA PRO A 40 8.15 2.17 10.18
C PRO A 40 8.90 3.43 9.70
N GLU A 41 9.31 4.29 10.64
CA GLU A 41 10.04 5.53 10.38
C GLU A 41 11.48 5.31 9.87
N ARG A 42 12.02 4.09 10.03
CA ARG A 42 13.37 3.69 9.59
C ARG A 42 13.35 2.29 9.00
N SER A 43 12.36 2.03 8.15
CA SER A 43 12.08 0.68 7.66
C SER A 43 13.19 0.10 6.79
N VAL A 44 13.92 0.90 6.02
CA VAL A 44 14.92 0.38 5.08
C VAL A 44 16.15 -0.09 5.86
N VAL A 45 16.39 -1.39 5.88
CA VAL A 45 17.56 -1.98 6.56
C VAL A 45 18.67 -2.36 5.59
N ALA A 46 18.35 -2.61 4.31
CA ALA A 46 19.31 -2.77 3.23
C ALA A 46 18.71 -2.27 1.92
N VAL A 47 19.56 -1.72 1.05
CA VAL A 47 19.20 -1.31 -0.31
C VAL A 47 20.40 -1.47 -1.24
N ALA A 48 20.17 -1.99 -2.43
CA ALA A 48 21.14 -2.01 -3.52
C ALA A 48 20.47 -1.49 -4.79
N GLY A 49 21.14 -0.61 -5.53
CA GLY A 49 20.57 0.10 -6.68
C GLY A 49 19.99 1.48 -6.34
N SER A 50 19.42 2.17 -7.34
CA SER A 50 19.02 3.58 -7.21
C SER A 50 17.82 3.96 -8.09
N VAL A 51 16.88 3.05 -8.30
CA VAL A 51 15.71 3.25 -9.16
C VAL A 51 14.71 4.21 -8.51
N THR A 52 14.40 4.00 -7.23
CA THR A 52 13.40 4.79 -6.49
C THR A 52 14.04 5.83 -5.56
N GLY A 53 15.37 5.78 -5.39
CA GLY A 53 16.14 6.79 -4.65
C GLY A 53 16.20 6.55 -3.14
N ARG A 54 15.94 5.31 -2.72
CA ARG A 54 15.79 4.91 -1.34
C ARG A 54 17.15 4.78 -0.66
N THR A 55 17.19 5.09 0.63
CA THR A 55 18.41 5.01 1.43
C THR A 55 18.23 4.16 2.69
N VAL A 56 19.31 3.52 3.16
CA VAL A 56 19.31 2.79 4.44
C VAL A 56 18.94 3.74 5.57
N GLY A 57 18.01 3.31 6.41
CA GLY A 57 17.41 4.11 7.47
C GLY A 57 16.22 4.97 7.03
N GLY A 58 15.85 4.95 5.74
CA GLY A 58 14.67 5.63 5.23
C GLY A 58 13.35 5.02 5.73
N ALA A 59 12.32 5.86 5.84
CA ALA A 59 10.99 5.47 6.27
C ALA A 59 10.22 4.68 5.22
N MET A 60 9.18 3.93 5.57
CA MET A 60 8.41 3.11 4.62
C MET A 60 7.73 3.92 3.49
N SER A 61 7.55 3.29 2.32
CA SER A 61 6.81 3.89 1.20
C SER A 61 5.29 3.78 1.37
N GLU A 62 4.53 4.39 0.45
CA GLU A 62 3.07 4.21 0.36
C GLU A 62 2.66 2.73 0.30
N ILE A 63 3.42 1.89 -0.43
CA ILE A 63 3.18 0.45 -0.49
C ILE A 63 3.41 -0.20 0.89
N GLY A 64 4.50 0.19 1.56
CA GLY A 64 4.78 -0.27 2.92
C GLY A 64 3.64 0.07 3.89
N MET A 65 3.07 1.28 3.81
CA MET A 65 1.94 1.68 4.65
C MET A 65 0.72 0.76 4.46
N ARG A 66 0.42 0.35 3.20
CA ARG A 66 -0.64 -0.63 2.93
C ARG A 66 -0.34 -1.99 3.55
N VAL A 67 0.90 -2.47 3.46
CA VAL A 67 1.31 -3.73 4.09
C VAL A 67 1.11 -3.67 5.61
N LEU A 68 1.57 -2.59 6.24
CA LEU A 68 1.40 -2.38 7.68
C LEU A 68 -0.08 -2.30 8.09
N ALA A 69 -0.91 -1.63 7.29
CA ALA A 69 -2.34 -1.51 7.57
C ALA A 69 -3.11 -2.84 7.46
N ARG A 70 -2.68 -3.74 6.55
CA ARG A 70 -3.22 -5.10 6.44
C ARG A 70 -2.73 -6.03 7.55
N GLY A 71 -1.63 -5.70 8.22
CA GLY A 71 -1.04 -6.54 9.27
C GLY A 71 -0.75 -7.94 8.75
N ASP A 72 -1.15 -8.96 9.50
CA ASP A 72 -0.86 -10.36 9.17
C ASP A 72 -1.61 -10.88 7.94
N ASP A 73 -2.65 -10.18 7.50
CA ASP A 73 -3.40 -10.49 6.27
C ASP A 73 -2.70 -9.97 5.00
N ALA A 74 -1.55 -9.29 5.12
CA ALA A 74 -0.83 -8.77 3.97
C ALA A 74 -0.28 -9.89 3.07
N VAL A 75 -0.62 -9.85 1.79
CA VAL A 75 -0.14 -10.81 0.78
C VAL A 75 0.93 -10.19 -0.11
N ASP A 76 1.69 -11.04 -0.79
CA ASP A 76 2.64 -10.60 -1.82
C ASP A 76 1.93 -9.84 -2.95
N GLU A 77 2.52 -8.73 -3.38
CA GLU A 77 2.12 -8.00 -4.57
C GLU A 77 3.22 -8.18 -5.62
N LEU A 78 2.98 -8.98 -6.67
CA LEU A 78 4.04 -9.39 -7.61
C LEU A 78 3.83 -8.79 -9.01
N ASN A 79 4.92 -8.37 -9.65
CA ASN A 79 4.98 -7.94 -11.06
C ASN A 79 3.97 -6.84 -11.43
N TYR A 80 3.72 -5.91 -10.53
CA TYR A 80 2.87 -4.74 -10.78
C TYR A 80 3.71 -3.58 -11.35
N VAL A 81 3.06 -2.63 -12.02
CA VAL A 81 3.73 -1.45 -12.61
C VAL A 81 3.21 -0.19 -11.93
N THR A 82 4.14 0.66 -11.51
CA THR A 82 3.86 1.98 -10.94
C THR A 82 4.68 3.05 -11.66
N ARG A 83 4.34 4.30 -11.39
CA ARG A 83 5.12 5.46 -11.80
C ARG A 83 5.65 6.19 -10.56
N THR A 84 6.94 6.52 -10.53
CA THR A 84 7.48 7.38 -9.47
C THR A 84 6.99 8.83 -9.65
N GLY A 85 7.09 9.66 -8.62
CA GLY A 85 6.80 11.10 -8.74
C GLY A 85 7.67 11.82 -9.78
N ALA A 86 8.87 11.29 -10.07
CA ALA A 86 9.76 11.78 -11.12
C ALA A 86 9.43 11.24 -12.54
N GLY A 87 8.38 10.42 -12.67
CA GLY A 87 7.87 9.93 -13.94
C GLY A 87 8.45 8.60 -14.43
N ARG A 88 9.39 7.98 -13.70
CA ARG A 88 9.95 6.67 -14.08
C ARG A 88 8.88 5.59 -13.99
N LEU A 89 8.79 4.72 -15.00
CA LEU A 89 7.99 3.51 -14.93
C LEU A 89 8.78 2.43 -14.22
N VAL A 90 8.23 1.92 -13.12
CA VAL A 90 8.89 0.93 -12.29
C VAL A 90 8.01 -0.29 -12.19
N LYS A 91 8.56 -1.43 -12.62
CA LYS A 91 7.96 -2.74 -12.43
C LYS A 91 8.46 -3.33 -11.12
N SER A 92 7.56 -3.67 -10.23
CA SER A 92 7.88 -4.01 -8.85
C SER A 92 7.27 -5.33 -8.41
N SER A 93 7.94 -5.98 -7.46
CA SER A 93 7.40 -7.06 -6.64
C SER A 93 7.72 -6.76 -5.18
N THR A 94 6.72 -6.89 -4.31
CA THR A 94 6.82 -6.74 -2.86
C THR A 94 6.45 -8.08 -2.23
N MET A 95 7.44 -8.76 -1.67
CA MET A 95 7.29 -10.05 -0.99
C MET A 95 7.27 -9.81 0.52
N VAL A 96 6.22 -10.24 1.19
CA VAL A 96 6.01 -9.99 2.63
C VAL A 96 6.86 -10.97 3.45
N LEU A 97 7.55 -10.47 4.47
CA LEU A 97 8.35 -11.27 5.39
C LEU A 97 7.55 -11.60 6.65
N ARG A 98 7.56 -12.89 7.02
CA ARG A 98 6.84 -13.44 8.17
C ARG A 98 7.79 -14.21 9.07
N ASP A 99 7.55 -14.16 10.37
CA ASP A 99 8.24 -15.04 11.32
C ASP A 99 7.50 -16.38 11.47
N SER A 100 8.03 -17.28 12.30
CA SER A 100 7.46 -18.62 12.53
C SER A 100 6.05 -18.61 13.11
N THR A 101 5.59 -17.49 13.68
CA THR A 101 4.21 -17.33 14.18
C THR A 101 3.23 -16.93 13.08
N GLY A 102 3.74 -16.59 11.89
CA GLY A 102 2.98 -16.04 10.78
C GLY A 102 2.87 -14.51 10.79
N ALA A 103 3.42 -13.85 11.80
CA ALA A 103 3.35 -12.41 11.97
C ALA A 103 4.17 -11.68 10.90
N VAL A 104 3.54 -10.71 10.23
CA VAL A 104 4.20 -9.88 9.21
C VAL A 104 5.08 -8.84 9.91
N PHE A 105 6.36 -8.83 9.56
CA PHE A 105 7.32 -7.91 10.19
C PHE A 105 8.16 -7.11 9.19
N GLY A 106 8.10 -7.41 7.89
CA GLY A 106 8.94 -6.76 6.89
C GLY A 106 8.53 -7.07 5.46
N ALA A 107 9.35 -6.64 4.51
CA ALA A 107 9.18 -6.98 3.09
C ALA A 107 10.52 -6.93 2.33
N LEU A 108 10.64 -7.76 1.30
CA LEU A 108 11.67 -7.65 0.27
C LEU A 108 11.03 -7.11 -1.01
N CYS A 109 11.53 -5.97 -1.49
CA CYS A 109 11.04 -5.31 -2.69
C CYS A 109 12.08 -5.42 -3.81
N VAL A 110 11.66 -5.83 -5.00
CA VAL A 110 12.47 -5.78 -6.23
C VAL A 110 11.81 -4.80 -7.18
N ASN A 111 12.54 -3.76 -7.57
CA ASN A 111 12.09 -2.66 -8.41
C ASN A 111 12.95 -2.61 -9.69
N VAL A 112 12.32 -2.60 -10.86
CA VAL A 112 13.01 -2.52 -12.15
C VAL A 112 12.52 -1.31 -12.93
N ASP A 113 13.42 -0.39 -13.28
CA ASP A 113 13.12 0.70 -14.21
C ASP A 113 12.89 0.13 -15.61
N VAL A 114 11.64 0.22 -16.07
CA VAL A 114 11.20 -0.26 -17.38
C VAL A 114 10.86 0.90 -18.32
N THR A 115 11.27 2.13 -17.97
CA THR A 115 10.95 3.34 -18.74
C THR A 115 11.41 3.24 -20.19
N GLU A 116 12.66 2.83 -20.44
CA GLU A 116 13.17 2.72 -21.81
C GLU A 116 12.55 1.53 -22.56
N VAL A 117 12.24 0.44 -21.86
CA VAL A 117 11.53 -0.71 -22.43
C VAL A 117 10.14 -0.28 -22.92
N ASP A 118 9.40 0.49 -22.12
CA ASP A 118 8.09 1.01 -22.49
C ASP A 118 8.16 1.95 -23.71
N ARG A 119 9.18 2.80 -23.78
CA ARG A 119 9.43 3.69 -24.94
C ARG A 119 9.69 2.89 -26.21
N VAL A 120 10.60 1.91 -26.16
CA VAL A 120 10.89 1.05 -27.31
C VAL A 120 9.63 0.30 -27.76
N GLN A 121 8.87 -0.27 -26.82
CA GLN A 121 7.61 -0.92 -27.14
C GLN A 121 6.62 0.05 -27.80
N GLY A 122 6.57 1.31 -27.36
CA GLY A 122 5.72 2.35 -27.95
C GLY A 122 6.12 2.69 -29.39
N LEU A 123 7.42 2.82 -29.65
CA LEU A 123 7.95 3.04 -31.00
C LEU A 123 7.65 1.87 -31.93
N LEU A 124 7.83 0.63 -31.45
CA LEU A 124 7.51 -0.57 -32.22
C LEU A 124 6.01 -0.67 -32.53
N ALA A 125 5.15 -0.36 -31.57
CA ALA A 125 3.71 -0.33 -31.78
C ALA A 125 3.29 0.74 -32.81
N ALA A 126 3.90 1.92 -32.77
CA ALA A 126 3.66 2.98 -33.75
C ALA A 126 4.10 2.56 -35.16
N LEU A 127 5.29 1.97 -35.30
CA LEU A 127 5.80 1.45 -36.57
C LEU A 127 4.92 0.32 -37.14
N ALA A 128 4.36 -0.53 -36.27
CA ALA A 128 3.46 -1.60 -36.65
C ALA A 128 2.02 -1.12 -36.96
N GLY A 129 1.71 0.17 -36.80
CA GLY A 129 0.36 0.71 -36.99
C GLY A 129 -0.63 0.33 -35.86
N ALA A 130 -0.12 -0.10 -34.71
CA ALA A 130 -0.90 -0.60 -33.57
C ALA A 130 -0.91 0.37 -32.37
N ALA A 131 -0.81 1.68 -32.63
CA ALA A 131 -0.81 2.71 -31.59
C ALA A 131 -2.20 2.84 -30.94
N GLY A 132 -2.51 1.99 -29.97
CA GLY A 132 -3.67 2.08 -29.09
C GLY A 132 -3.31 2.66 -27.72
N GLY A 133 -4.24 3.40 -27.11
CA GLY A 133 -4.07 4.09 -25.83
C GLY A 133 -3.63 3.15 -24.71
N ARG A 134 -2.46 3.42 -24.13
CA ARG A 134 -1.99 2.72 -22.93
C ARG A 134 -2.74 3.22 -21.70
N ALA A 135 -3.20 2.30 -20.86
CA ALA A 135 -3.66 2.64 -19.52
C ALA A 135 -2.48 3.26 -18.74
N GLU A 136 -2.74 4.38 -18.06
CA GLU A 136 -1.72 5.07 -17.30
C GLU A 136 -1.44 4.32 -15.99
N ALA A 137 -0.16 4.02 -15.72
CA ALA A 137 0.24 3.37 -14.48
C ALA A 137 -0.01 4.29 -13.27
N PRO A 138 -0.48 3.75 -12.12
CA PRO A 138 -0.70 4.55 -10.93
C PRO A 138 0.61 5.18 -10.44
N VAL A 139 0.54 6.44 -10.02
CA VAL A 139 1.65 7.11 -9.35
C VAL A 139 1.78 6.54 -7.94
N THR A 140 3.00 6.20 -7.54
CA THR A 140 3.33 5.70 -6.20
C THR A 140 4.45 6.52 -5.60
N THR A 141 4.27 6.91 -4.34
CA THR A 141 5.28 7.67 -3.62
C THR A 141 6.25 6.73 -2.90
N PHE A 142 7.52 6.79 -3.34
CA PHE A 142 8.66 6.22 -2.66
C PHE A 142 9.33 7.38 -1.90
N GLY A 143 9.12 7.48 -0.59
CA GLY A 143 9.64 8.59 0.22
C GLY A 143 10.49 8.10 1.38
N ASP A 144 11.68 8.69 1.53
CA ASP A 144 12.64 8.36 2.60
C ASP A 144 12.27 8.90 3.98
N ASP A 145 11.21 9.70 4.05
CA ASP A 145 10.62 10.19 5.28
C ASP A 145 9.08 10.05 5.23
N ILE A 146 8.46 9.74 6.37
CA ILE A 146 7.01 9.53 6.45
C ILE A 146 6.25 10.81 6.12
N ASP A 147 6.71 11.97 6.61
CA ASP A 147 6.03 13.24 6.37
C ASP A 147 5.99 13.50 4.85
N SER A 148 7.09 13.24 4.14
CA SER A 148 7.16 13.38 2.68
C SER A 148 6.17 12.48 1.93
N VAL A 149 5.93 11.25 2.41
CA VAL A 149 4.95 10.33 1.80
C VAL A 149 3.54 10.84 2.06
N VAL A 150 3.22 11.24 3.29
CA VAL A 150 1.91 11.79 3.65
C VAL A 150 1.62 13.08 2.87
N ASP A 151 2.60 13.98 2.77
CA ASP A 151 2.48 15.22 2.01
C ASP A 151 2.23 14.95 0.52
N ALA A 152 2.96 14.02 -0.09
CA ALA A 152 2.76 13.65 -1.49
C ALA A 152 1.35 13.10 -1.75
N LEU A 153 0.83 12.27 -0.83
CA LEU A 153 -0.52 11.71 -0.91
C LEU A 153 -1.61 12.79 -0.81
N LEU A 154 -1.42 13.76 0.09
CA LEU A 154 -2.33 14.90 0.25
C LEU A 154 -2.27 15.82 -0.98
N ASP A 155 -1.08 16.15 -1.46
CA ASP A 155 -0.86 17.00 -2.62
C ASP A 155 -1.47 16.40 -3.90
N ASP A 156 -1.20 15.12 -4.17
CA ASP A 156 -1.76 14.40 -5.32
C ASP A 156 -3.29 14.42 -5.31
N ARG A 157 -3.93 14.35 -4.14
CA ARG A 157 -5.40 14.40 -4.04
C ARG A 157 -5.97 15.81 -4.16
N LEU A 158 -5.37 16.79 -3.47
CA LEU A 158 -5.82 18.18 -3.50
C LEU A 158 -5.59 18.82 -4.88
N ARG A 159 -4.45 18.54 -5.52
CA ARG A 159 -4.15 19.01 -6.89
C ARG A 159 -5.08 18.41 -7.93
N ARG A 160 -5.34 17.10 -7.90
CA ARG A 160 -6.30 16.46 -8.83
C ARG A 160 -7.71 17.01 -8.70
N GLN A 161 -8.09 17.49 -7.51
CA GLN A 161 -9.38 18.12 -7.28
C GLN A 161 -9.38 19.64 -7.53
N GLY A 162 -8.22 20.25 -7.80
CA GLY A 162 -8.07 21.69 -7.98
C GLY A 162 -8.53 22.52 -6.77
N GLN A 163 -8.53 21.94 -5.57
CA GLN A 163 -9.18 22.51 -4.39
C GLN A 163 -8.26 22.50 -3.17
N THR A 164 -8.41 23.53 -2.33
CA THR A 164 -7.83 23.56 -0.99
C THR A 164 -8.77 22.86 -0.01
N TRP A 165 -8.27 22.43 1.16
CA TRP A 165 -9.10 21.86 2.22
C TRP A 165 -10.33 22.72 2.56
N ALA A 166 -10.16 24.05 2.59
CA ALA A 166 -11.24 25.00 2.86
C ALA A 166 -12.36 24.94 1.81
N GLY A 167 -12.02 24.65 0.56
CA GLY A 167 -12.98 24.53 -0.55
C GLY A 167 -13.68 23.17 -0.67
N LEU A 168 -13.26 22.17 0.11
CA LEU A 168 -13.90 20.86 0.11
C LEU A 168 -15.21 20.88 0.91
N ASP A 169 -16.28 20.34 0.34
CA ASP A 169 -17.50 20.02 1.08
C ASP A 169 -17.29 18.82 2.03
N ARG A 170 -18.27 18.57 2.91
CA ARG A 170 -18.17 17.49 3.91
C ARG A 170 -17.99 16.10 3.28
N SER A 171 -18.67 15.83 2.17
CA SER A 171 -18.59 14.52 1.50
C SER A 171 -17.19 14.26 0.97
N ARG A 172 -16.60 15.25 0.28
CA ARG A 172 -15.24 15.19 -0.25
C ARG A 172 -14.19 15.07 0.84
N ARG A 173 -14.38 15.77 1.97
CA ARG A 173 -13.50 15.62 3.15
C ARG A 173 -13.52 14.20 3.70
N LEU A 174 -14.70 13.57 3.79
CA LEU A 174 -14.81 12.17 4.19
C LEU A 174 -14.16 11.23 3.18
N THR A 175 -14.36 11.46 1.88
CA THR A 175 -13.68 10.68 0.83
C THR A 175 -12.15 10.79 0.91
N LEU A 176 -11.61 11.98 1.23
CA LEU A 176 -10.18 12.16 1.45
C LEU A 176 -9.69 11.30 2.62
N PHE A 177 -10.36 11.37 3.77
CA PHE A 177 -9.98 10.58 4.94
C PHE A 177 -10.10 9.08 4.71
N ARG A 178 -11.15 8.59 4.01
CA ARG A 178 -11.24 7.18 3.59
C ARG A 178 -10.06 6.77 2.73
N SER A 179 -9.75 7.55 1.70
CA SER A 179 -8.64 7.22 0.79
C SER A 179 -7.28 7.20 1.49
N LEU A 180 -7.05 8.06 2.49
CA LEU A 180 -5.83 8.03 3.30
C LEU A 180 -5.78 6.78 4.21
N ASP A 181 -6.92 6.38 4.78
CA ASP A 181 -7.03 5.17 5.61
C ASP A 181 -6.81 3.89 4.79
N GLU A 182 -7.42 3.80 3.59
CA GLU A 182 -7.22 2.69 2.64
C GLU A 182 -5.76 2.54 2.20
N ARG A 183 -5.03 3.66 2.09
CA ARG A 183 -3.58 3.65 1.80
C ARG A 183 -2.72 3.34 3.03
N GLY A 184 -3.34 3.12 4.19
CA GLY A 184 -2.65 2.77 5.43
C GLY A 184 -1.99 3.94 6.15
N VAL A 185 -2.26 5.20 5.75
CA VAL A 185 -1.64 6.38 6.35
C VAL A 185 -1.84 6.40 7.86
N PHE A 186 -3.06 6.11 8.34
CA PHE A 186 -3.39 6.15 9.76
C PHE A 186 -2.98 4.90 10.54
N ALA A 187 -2.39 3.89 9.89
CA ALA A 187 -1.71 2.78 10.58
C ALA A 187 -0.34 3.20 11.12
N VAL A 188 0.23 4.27 10.57
CA VAL A 188 1.50 4.84 11.02
C VAL A 188 1.29 5.71 12.26
N ARG A 189 2.19 5.55 13.23
CA ARG A 189 2.17 6.32 14.48
C ARG A 189 2.32 7.82 14.19
N ARG A 190 1.49 8.64 14.83
CA ARG A 190 1.45 10.12 14.70
C ARG A 190 0.99 10.68 13.33
N ALA A 191 0.58 9.81 12.40
CA ALA A 191 0.13 10.25 11.08
C ALA A 191 -1.11 11.15 11.14
N ILE A 192 -2.00 10.91 12.11
CA ILE A 192 -3.21 11.74 12.25
C ILE A 192 -2.89 13.18 12.67
N GLU A 193 -1.89 13.39 13.53
CA GLU A 193 -1.44 14.72 13.90
C GLU A 193 -0.77 15.44 12.73
N GLN A 194 0.02 14.73 11.93
CA GLN A 194 0.65 15.26 10.71
C GLN A 194 -0.42 15.70 9.70
N VAL A 195 -1.39 14.82 9.41
CA VAL A 195 -2.51 15.13 8.52
C VAL A 195 -3.33 16.32 9.05
N ALA A 196 -3.61 16.38 10.34
CA ALA A 196 -4.34 17.49 10.94
C ALA A 196 -3.62 18.83 10.78
N ALA A 197 -2.31 18.85 11.08
CA ALA A 197 -1.47 20.04 10.93
C ALA A 197 -1.42 20.50 9.47
N ARG A 198 -1.22 19.56 8.53
CA ARG A 198 -1.11 19.84 7.10
C ARG A 198 -2.40 20.36 6.47
N LEU A 199 -3.55 19.88 6.94
CA LEU A 199 -4.87 20.34 6.52
C LEU A 199 -5.33 21.61 7.24
N GLY A 200 -4.61 22.08 8.27
CA GLY A 200 -4.98 23.24 9.06
C GLY A 200 -6.22 23.02 9.92
N ILE A 201 -6.44 21.80 10.42
CA ILE A 201 -7.57 21.44 11.27
C ILE A 201 -7.14 20.97 12.66
N SER A 202 -8.09 20.97 13.61
CA SER A 202 -7.82 20.41 14.94
C SER A 202 -7.64 18.90 14.89
N ARG A 203 -6.85 18.35 15.83
CA ARG A 203 -6.72 16.89 16.02
C ARG A 203 -8.08 16.24 16.22
N ALA A 204 -8.95 16.86 17.04
CA ALA A 204 -10.31 16.36 17.27
C ALA A 204 -11.12 16.27 15.96
N SER A 205 -10.99 17.24 15.06
CA SER A 205 -11.62 17.21 13.74
C SER A 205 -11.08 16.06 12.89
N ALA A 206 -9.77 15.85 12.86
CA ALA A 206 -9.17 14.74 12.12
C ALA A 206 -9.64 13.38 12.64
N TYR A 207 -9.66 13.16 13.96
CA TYR A 207 -10.22 11.95 14.58
C TYR A 207 -11.70 11.76 14.23
N SER A 208 -12.49 12.83 14.24
CA SER A 208 -13.91 12.78 13.88
C SER A 208 -14.12 12.36 12.43
N TYR A 209 -13.35 12.90 11.49
CA TYR A 209 -13.43 12.51 10.08
C TYR A 209 -12.96 11.08 9.84
N LEU A 210 -11.88 10.65 10.50
CA LEU A 210 -11.40 9.26 10.42
C LEU A 210 -12.43 8.26 10.98
N SER A 211 -13.03 8.56 12.12
CA SER A 211 -14.08 7.71 12.70
C SER A 211 -15.30 7.59 11.78
N GLN A 212 -15.77 8.70 11.21
CA GLN A 212 -16.88 8.69 10.25
C GLN A 212 -16.52 7.96 8.94
N ALA A 213 -15.27 8.09 8.47
CA ALA A 213 -14.76 7.39 7.32
C ALA A 213 -14.91 5.87 7.50
N ARG A 214 -14.38 5.32 8.61
CA ARG A 214 -14.45 3.90 8.96
C ARG A 214 -15.86 3.39 9.24
N ALA A 215 -16.70 4.20 9.87
CA ALA A 215 -18.08 3.80 10.21
C ALA A 215 -18.95 3.56 8.96
N THR A 216 -18.62 4.18 7.83
CA THR A 216 -19.40 4.00 6.59
C THR A 216 -19.01 2.72 5.84
N ASP A 217 -17.80 2.21 6.05
CA ASP A 217 -17.33 0.97 5.43
C ASP A 217 -17.88 -0.27 6.16
N GLY A 218 -18.30 -0.12 7.42
CA GLY A 218 -18.92 -1.18 8.23
C GLY A 218 -20.41 -1.44 7.97
N THR A 219 -21.10 -0.64 7.14
CA THR A 219 -22.56 -0.76 6.91
C THR A 219 -22.94 -1.55 5.65
N GLY A 220 -22.02 -2.37 5.10
CA GLY A 220 -22.22 -3.10 3.83
C GLY A 220 -22.52 -4.60 3.92
N VAL A 221 -22.51 -5.21 5.11
CA VAL A 221 -22.81 -6.66 5.28
C VAL A 221 -23.55 -6.90 6.59
N ASP A 222 -24.85 -6.63 6.61
CA ASP A 222 -25.84 -7.43 7.33
C ASP A 222 -27.24 -6.82 7.14
N GLY A 223 -28.09 -7.52 6.41
CA GLY A 223 -29.42 -7.02 6.07
C GLY A 223 -30.25 -7.95 5.18
N THR A 224 -30.18 -9.27 5.37
CA THR A 224 -31.30 -10.12 4.94
C THR A 224 -32.23 -10.32 6.12
N ALA A 225 -33.30 -9.53 6.07
CA ALA A 225 -34.39 -9.44 7.02
C ALA A 225 -35.01 -10.82 7.32
N GLY A 226 -35.10 -11.12 8.61
CA GLY A 226 -36.14 -11.99 9.13
C GLY A 226 -37.45 -11.22 9.23
N THR A 227 -38.46 -11.65 8.48
CA THR A 227 -39.87 -11.40 8.79
C THR A 227 -40.57 -12.75 8.80
N GLY A 228 -40.92 -13.22 9.99
CA GLY A 228 -41.84 -14.33 10.15
C GLY A 228 -43.29 -13.86 10.06
N THR A 229 -44.19 -14.75 9.67
CA THR A 229 -45.34 -15.20 10.50
C THR A 229 -46.17 -16.28 9.77
N ALA A 230 -46.15 -17.47 10.36
CA ALA A 230 -47.25 -18.38 10.73
C ALA A 230 -48.49 -18.65 9.83
N GLY A 231 -48.82 -19.96 9.78
CA GLY A 231 -50.15 -20.55 9.56
C GLY A 231 -50.18 -21.45 8.33
N ALA A 232 -50.67 -22.68 8.32
CA ALA A 232 -51.20 -23.63 9.30
C ALA A 232 -51.19 -25.01 8.61
N ASP A 233 -51.23 -26.10 9.39
CA ASP A 233 -51.81 -27.43 9.12
C ASP A 233 -51.98 -27.88 7.66
N ASP A 234 -51.40 -29.03 7.27
CA ASP A 234 -52.12 -30.30 7.38
C ASP A 234 -51.27 -31.50 6.86
N ASP A 235 -51.48 -32.61 7.55
CA ASP A 235 -51.38 -34.00 7.14
C ASP A 235 -50.09 -34.72 6.67
N ASN A 236 -49.99 -35.91 7.23
CA ASN A 236 -48.96 -36.96 7.20
C ASN A 236 -49.25 -37.94 6.03
N PRO A 237 -48.71 -39.18 5.99
CA PRO A 237 -47.35 -39.69 5.79
C PRO A 237 -47.17 -40.51 4.47
N GLU A 238 -46.00 -41.15 4.35
CA GLU A 238 -45.76 -42.52 3.82
C GLU A 238 -45.38 -42.76 2.34
N GLY A 239 -44.42 -43.68 2.17
CA GLY A 239 -44.12 -44.42 0.94
C GLY A 239 -42.72 -44.12 0.36
N ALA A 240 -41.63 -44.71 0.85
CA ALA A 240 -41.11 -46.03 0.45
C ALA A 240 -41.01 -46.23 -1.09
N HIS A 241 -39.76 -46.15 -1.60
CA HIS A 241 -39.07 -47.01 -2.59
C HIS A 241 -39.81 -47.58 -3.83
N PRO A 242 -39.10 -47.94 -4.92
CA PRO A 242 -37.65 -48.21 -5.03
C PRO A 242 -36.84 -47.28 -5.94
#